data_AF-A0A3B9WRJ3-F1
#
_entry.id   AF-A0A3B9WRJ3-F1
#
_cell.length_a   1.000
_cell.length_b   1.000
_cell.length_c   1.000
_cell.angle_alpha   90.00
_cell.angle_beta   90.00
_cell.angle_gamma   90.00
#
_symmetry.space_group_name_H-M   'P 1'
#
loop_
_entity.id
_entity.type
_entity.pdbx_description
1 polymer ?
#
loop_
_entity_poly.entity_id
_entity_poly.type
_entity_poly.pdbx_seq_one_letter_code
_entity_poly.pdbx_strand_id
1 'polypeptide(L)'
;MKKTLSFKTMSIRRKLALLSTAIILPFISITILFIFNLNRLAASYDLIVKNITNANEYNTVFKEKMDAVMYQMVARSLSKEEVEEELSMENPDKLIENAGEDFSRMRELTGSGEAKGRIDSILKLLNTLKRRAEEINSTVKISGHYDENMMRLDTDIRIITELIQERISEYIYYESSGMEKTRLEIDRQRYFISNFAIATLVAITILTIYLSVLISGSITAPIDELCRVTEEVKNGNFEARA
;
A
#
# COMPACT_ATOMS: atom_id res chain seq x y z
N MET A 1 -38.24 25.16 6.73
CA MET A 1 -38.57 24.35 5.54
C MET A 1 -38.18 22.88 5.80
N LYS A 2 -39.02 22.11 6.50
CA LYS A 2 -38.87 20.64 6.63
C LYS A 2 -39.94 20.02 5.73
N LYS A 3 -39.56 19.62 4.53
CA LYS A 3 -40.45 18.89 3.60
C LYS A 3 -40.52 17.45 4.12
N THR A 4 -41.36 17.21 5.11
CA THR A 4 -41.70 15.84 5.53
C THR A 4 -42.33 15.16 4.31
N LEU A 5 -41.67 14.15 3.75
CA LEU A 5 -42.23 13.35 2.68
C LEU A 5 -43.54 12.73 3.21
N SER A 6 -44.69 13.24 2.77
CA SER A 6 -45.98 12.68 3.12
C SER A 6 -46.15 11.36 2.35
N PHE A 7 -45.85 10.24 3.00
CA PHE A 7 -46.06 8.89 2.48
C PHE A 7 -47.55 8.62 2.16
N LYS A 8 -48.48 9.47 2.62
CA LYS A 8 -49.92 9.32 2.42
C LYS A 8 -50.36 9.53 0.96
N THR A 9 -49.60 10.27 0.14
CA THR A 9 -49.98 10.62 -1.24
C THR A 9 -49.17 9.90 -2.34
N MET A 10 -48.20 9.05 -1.96
CA MET A 10 -47.37 8.33 -2.92
C MET A 10 -48.03 7.02 -3.40
N SER A 11 -47.89 6.72 -4.70
CA SER A 11 -48.32 5.44 -5.26
C SER A 11 -47.52 4.27 -4.67
N ILE A 12 -48.15 3.10 -4.57
CA ILE A 12 -47.55 1.86 -4.03
C ILE A 12 -46.21 1.55 -4.72
N ARG A 13 -46.14 1.74 -6.04
CA ARG A 13 -44.92 1.53 -6.84
C ARG A 13 -43.77 2.45 -6.42
N ARG A 14 -44.04 3.71 -6.08
CA ARG A 14 -43.05 4.67 -5.57
C ARG A 14 -42.60 4.33 -4.14
N LYS A 15 -43.51 3.83 -3.29
CA LYS A 15 -43.18 3.37 -1.92
C LYS A 15 -42.22 2.18 -1.95
N LEU A 16 -42.52 1.18 -2.79
CA LEU A 16 -41.65 0.02 -3.01
C LEU A 16 -40.29 0.42 -3.61
N ALA A 17 -40.27 1.30 -4.62
CA ALA A 17 -39.03 1.78 -5.21
C ALA A 17 -38.15 2.56 -4.22
N LEU A 18 -38.75 3.35 -3.32
CA LEU A 18 -38.04 4.05 -2.23
C LEU A 18 -37.41 3.07 -1.26
N LEU A 19 -38.15 2.02 -0.89
CA LEU A 19 -37.67 0.97 0.03
C LEU A 19 -36.51 0.19 -0.60
N SER A 20 -36.62 -0.21 -1.86
CA SER A 20 -35.52 -0.86 -2.60
C SER A 20 -34.30 0.05 -2.75
N THR A 21 -34.50 1.31 -3.13
CA THR A 21 -33.39 2.28 -3.29
C THR A 21 -32.67 2.52 -1.96
N ALA A 22 -33.41 2.60 -0.85
CA ALA A 22 -32.86 2.82 0.49
C ALA A 22 -31.96 1.67 0.97
N ILE A 23 -32.14 0.45 0.45
CA ILE A 23 -31.31 -0.71 0.76
C ILE A 23 -30.13 -0.82 -0.21
N ILE A 24 -30.42 -0.77 -1.52
CA ILE A 24 -29.46 -1.08 -2.57
C ILE A 24 -28.32 -0.04 -2.61
N LEU A 25 -28.65 1.24 -2.50
CA LEU A 25 -27.69 2.33 -2.66
C LEU A 25 -26.58 2.30 -1.60
N PRO A 26 -26.88 2.23 -0.28
CA PRO A 26 -25.82 2.13 0.72
C PRO A 26 -25.10 0.77 0.70
N PHE A 27 -25.75 -0.31 0.27
CA PHE A 27 -25.09 -1.61 0.10
C PHE A 27 -23.99 -1.53 -0.96
N ILE A 28 -24.30 -0.95 -2.13
CA ILE A 28 -23.32 -0.70 -3.19
C ILE A 28 -22.17 0.19 -2.68
N SER A 29 -22.47 1.26 -1.94
CA SER A 29 -21.45 2.15 -1.39
C SER A 29 -20.48 1.41 -0.46
N ILE A 30 -20.98 0.57 0.43
CA ILE A 30 -20.14 -0.26 1.32
C ILE A 30 -19.30 -1.23 0.49
N THR A 31 -19.89 -1.93 -0.48
CA THR A 31 -19.16 -2.88 -1.34
C THR A 31 -18.01 -2.20 -2.08
N ILE A 32 -18.23 -1.03 -2.66
CA ILE A 32 -17.18 -0.25 -3.34
C ILE A 32 -16.07 0.13 -2.37
N LEU A 33 -16.42 0.60 -1.16
CA LEU A 33 -15.44 0.94 -0.12
C LEU A 33 -14.59 -0.27 0.28
N PHE A 34 -15.20 -1.44 0.45
CA PHE A 34 -14.48 -2.68 0.78
C PHE A 34 -13.53 -3.11 -0.34
N ILE A 35 -14.00 -3.08 -1.60
CA ILE A 35 -13.17 -3.42 -2.77
C ILE A 35 -11.98 -2.46 -2.87
N PHE A 36 -12.21 -1.16 -2.70
CA PHE A 36 -11.15 -0.15 -2.72
C PHE A 36 -10.07 -0.42 -1.66
N ASN A 37 -10.48 -0.73 -0.43
CA ASN A 37 -9.54 -1.01 0.66
C ASN A 37 -8.78 -2.33 0.46
N LEU A 38 -9.44 -3.38 -0.03
CA LEU A 38 -8.80 -4.65 -0.35
C LEU A 38 -7.74 -4.48 -1.45
N ASN A 39 -8.08 -3.76 -2.52
CA ASN A 39 -7.13 -3.49 -3.61
C ASN A 39 -5.93 -2.65 -3.13
N ARG A 40 -6.17 -1.64 -2.29
CA ARG A 40 -5.09 -0.84 -1.69
C ARG A 40 -4.17 -1.70 -0.83
N LEU A 41 -4.73 -2.63 -0.06
CA LEU A 41 -3.96 -3.56 0.78
C LEU A 41 -3.12 -4.51 -0.06
N ALA A 42 -3.72 -5.12 -1.09
CA ALA A 42 -3.03 -6.02 -2.00
C ALA A 42 -1.87 -5.31 -2.72
N ALA A 43 -2.13 -4.13 -3.29
CA ALA A 43 -1.10 -3.34 -3.98
C ALA A 43 0.05 -2.93 -3.05
N SER A 44 -0.24 -2.56 -1.80
CA SER A 44 0.80 -2.24 -0.82
C SER A 44 1.63 -3.46 -0.43
N TYR A 45 0.99 -4.63 -0.31
CA TYR A 45 1.68 -5.88 0.01
C TYR A 45 2.60 -6.31 -1.13
N ASP A 46 2.11 -6.31 -2.37
CA ASP A 46 2.89 -6.65 -3.56
C ASP A 46 4.11 -5.75 -3.72
N LEU A 47 3.94 -4.45 -3.45
CA LEU A 47 5.04 -3.48 -3.50
C LEU A 47 6.12 -3.78 -2.45
N ILE A 48 5.73 -4.09 -1.20
CA ILE A 48 6.66 -4.43 -0.12
C ILE A 48 7.43 -5.70 -0.48
N VAL A 49 6.75 -6.75 -0.94
CA VAL A 49 7.40 -8.01 -1.33
C VAL A 49 8.39 -7.80 -2.47
N LYS A 50 8.02 -7.00 -3.49
CA LYS A 50 8.92 -6.66 -4.60
C LYS A 50 10.15 -5.91 -4.11
N ASN A 51 9.96 -4.90 -3.24
CA ASN A 51 11.07 -4.12 -2.68
C ASN A 51 12.00 -4.97 -1.81
N ILE A 52 11.46 -5.87 -0.98
CA ILE A 52 12.26 -6.84 -0.20
C ILE A 52 13.07 -7.75 -1.13
N THR A 53 12.43 -8.28 -2.18
CA THR A 53 13.09 -9.18 -3.14
C THR A 53 14.26 -8.47 -3.81
N ASN A 54 14.04 -7.27 -4.35
CA ASN A 54 15.10 -6.45 -4.96
C ASN A 54 16.22 -6.12 -3.97
N ALA A 55 15.88 -5.72 -2.74
CA ALA A 55 16.88 -5.43 -1.70
C ALA A 55 17.73 -6.68 -1.37
N ASN A 56 17.10 -7.85 -1.34
CA ASN A 56 17.77 -9.09 -0.98
C ASN A 56 18.78 -9.56 -2.05
N GLU A 57 18.52 -9.25 -3.33
CA GLU A 57 19.49 -9.48 -4.41
C GLU A 57 20.80 -8.75 -4.11
N TYR A 58 20.74 -7.46 -3.77
CA TYR A 58 21.93 -6.68 -3.40
C TYR A 58 22.55 -7.12 -2.07
N ASN A 59 21.74 -7.44 -1.06
CA ASN A 59 22.23 -7.85 0.26
C ASN A 59 23.17 -9.07 0.21
N THR A 60 22.95 -9.96 -0.76
CA THR A 60 23.67 -11.23 -0.85
C THR A 60 25.01 -11.08 -1.56
N VAL A 61 25.08 -10.24 -2.60
CA VAL A 61 26.23 -10.25 -3.55
C VAL A 61 26.96 -8.93 -3.69
N PHE A 62 26.39 -7.80 -3.25
CA PHE A 62 26.97 -6.49 -3.52
C PHE A 62 28.35 -6.31 -2.88
N LYS A 63 28.46 -6.62 -1.58
CA LYS A 63 29.72 -6.51 -0.83
C LYS A 63 30.82 -7.37 -1.46
N GLU A 64 30.52 -8.65 -1.71
CA GLU A 64 31.49 -9.60 -2.26
C GLU A 64 32.01 -9.13 -3.63
N LYS A 65 31.10 -8.74 -4.53
CA LYS A 65 31.49 -8.25 -5.87
C LYS A 65 32.32 -6.98 -5.78
N MET A 66 31.88 -6.00 -5.00
CA MET A 66 32.57 -4.71 -4.88
C MET A 66 33.96 -4.88 -4.27
N ASP A 67 34.07 -5.63 -3.17
CA ASP A 67 35.35 -5.87 -2.51
C ASP A 67 36.32 -6.62 -3.43
N ALA A 68 35.82 -7.60 -4.20
CA ALA A 68 36.63 -8.36 -5.15
C ALA A 68 37.16 -7.50 -6.30
N VAL A 69 36.29 -6.68 -6.92
CA VAL A 69 36.66 -5.75 -7.99
C VAL A 69 37.72 -4.76 -7.51
N MET A 70 37.47 -4.10 -6.37
CA MET A 70 38.41 -3.13 -5.81
C MET A 70 39.74 -3.79 -5.42
N TYR A 71 39.73 -5.03 -4.94
CA TYR A 71 40.95 -5.77 -4.64
C TYR A 71 41.78 -6.02 -5.89
N GLN A 72 41.16 -6.45 -6.99
CA GLN A 72 41.90 -6.67 -8.24
C GLN A 72 42.45 -5.36 -8.81
N MET A 73 41.72 -4.24 -8.70
CA MET A 73 42.23 -2.92 -9.08
C MET A 73 43.53 -2.60 -8.36
N VAL A 74 43.54 -2.68 -7.03
CA VAL A 74 44.74 -2.34 -6.23
C VAL A 74 45.86 -3.35 -6.44
N ALA A 75 45.56 -4.65 -6.43
CA ALA A 75 46.56 -5.72 -6.50
C ALA A 75 47.29 -5.76 -7.86
N ARG A 76 46.61 -5.39 -8.94
CA ARG A 76 47.16 -5.44 -10.31
C ARG A 76 47.44 -4.05 -10.89
N SER A 77 47.25 -3.00 -10.11
CA SER A 77 47.35 -1.61 -10.57
C SER A 77 46.48 -1.33 -11.81
N LEU A 78 45.20 -1.76 -11.77
CA LEU A 78 44.24 -1.58 -12.85
C LEU A 78 43.25 -0.44 -12.53
N SER A 79 42.92 0.37 -13.54
CA SER A 79 41.83 1.33 -13.47
C SER A 79 40.47 0.62 -13.53
N LYS A 80 39.41 1.36 -13.19
CA LYS A 80 38.03 0.84 -13.24
C LYS A 80 37.59 0.43 -14.64
N GLU A 81 38.13 1.04 -15.70
CA GLU A 81 37.90 0.65 -17.09
C GLU A 81 38.67 -0.63 -17.45
N GLU A 82 39.94 -0.72 -17.08
CA GLU A 82 40.79 -1.89 -17.40
C GLU A 82 40.35 -3.16 -16.67
N VAL A 83 39.74 -3.05 -15.48
CA VAL A 83 39.16 -4.23 -14.81
C VAL A 83 38.04 -4.87 -15.62
N GLU A 84 37.24 -4.06 -16.33
CA GLU A 84 36.20 -4.56 -17.22
C GLU A 84 36.80 -5.22 -18.47
N GLU A 85 37.81 -4.60 -19.06
CA GLU A 85 38.46 -5.08 -20.28
C GLU A 85 39.34 -6.32 -20.05
N GLU A 86 40.14 -6.33 -18.99
CA GLU A 86 41.17 -7.37 -18.75
C GLU A 86 40.66 -8.55 -17.92
N LEU A 87 39.76 -8.30 -16.97
CA LEU A 87 39.29 -9.31 -16.02
C LEU A 87 37.83 -9.72 -16.25
N SER A 88 37.13 -9.07 -17.18
CA SER A 88 35.69 -9.25 -17.38
C SER A 88 34.88 -9.09 -16.10
N MET A 89 35.38 -8.27 -15.16
CA MET A 89 34.69 -7.93 -13.93
C MET A 89 33.94 -6.62 -14.11
N GLU A 90 32.79 -6.48 -13.45
CA GLU A 90 31.97 -5.29 -13.60
C GLU A 90 32.67 -4.05 -13.02
N ASN A 91 32.62 -2.94 -13.75
CA ASN A 91 33.17 -1.67 -13.30
C ASN A 91 32.52 -1.27 -11.95
N PRO A 92 33.31 -0.85 -10.95
CA PRO A 92 32.80 -0.47 -9.63
C PRO A 92 31.76 0.65 -9.68
N ASP A 93 31.87 1.60 -10.62
CA ASP A 93 30.87 2.67 -10.78
C ASP A 93 29.53 2.11 -11.27
N LYS A 94 29.55 1.13 -12.18
CA LYS A 94 28.32 0.46 -12.67
C LYS A 94 27.62 -0.30 -11.54
N LEU A 95 28.38 -1.03 -10.71
CA LEU A 95 27.84 -1.72 -9.54
C LEU A 95 27.11 -0.75 -8.59
N ILE A 96 27.72 0.41 -8.33
CA ILE A 96 27.14 1.44 -7.45
C ILE A 96 25.93 2.12 -8.09
N GLU A 97 26.01 2.44 -9.38
CA GLU A 97 24.94 3.11 -10.13
C GLU A 97 23.69 2.22 -10.25
N ASN A 98 23.86 0.95 -10.61
CA ASN A 98 22.77 -0.02 -10.69
C ASN A 98 22.04 -0.14 -9.33
N ALA A 99 22.79 -0.31 -8.24
CA ALA A 99 22.23 -0.32 -6.90
C ALA A 99 21.52 1.01 -6.56
N GLY A 100 22.15 2.13 -6.86
CA GLY A 100 21.63 3.46 -6.60
C GLY A 100 20.32 3.75 -7.32
N GLU A 101 20.19 3.34 -8.58
CA GLU A 101 18.97 3.48 -9.37
C GLU A 101 17.82 2.65 -8.79
N ASP A 102 18.08 1.39 -8.46
CA ASP A 102 17.05 0.50 -7.90
C ASP A 102 16.58 0.98 -6.52
N PHE A 103 17.50 1.36 -5.63
CA PHE A 103 17.12 1.94 -4.34
C PHE A 103 16.40 3.28 -4.49
N SER A 104 16.77 4.12 -5.46
CA SER A 104 16.05 5.37 -5.74
C SER A 104 14.63 5.09 -6.21
N ARG A 105 14.43 4.10 -7.09
CA ARG A 105 13.09 3.67 -7.52
C ARG A 105 12.27 3.13 -6.35
N MET A 106 12.86 2.31 -5.49
CA MET A 106 12.18 1.81 -4.27
C MET A 106 11.76 2.95 -3.35
N ARG A 107 12.61 3.99 -3.22
CA ARG A 107 12.33 5.20 -2.43
C ARG A 107 11.14 5.98 -2.95
N GLU A 108 11.00 6.12 -4.26
CA GLU A 108 9.87 6.83 -4.89
C GLU A 108 8.56 6.09 -4.71
N LEU A 109 8.60 4.76 -4.81
CA LEU A 109 7.42 3.90 -4.72
C LEU A 109 6.92 3.71 -3.28
N THR A 110 7.81 3.71 -2.29
CA THR A 110 7.39 3.48 -0.91
C THR A 110 6.58 4.64 -0.33
N GLY A 111 5.52 4.32 0.41
CA GLY A 111 4.68 5.30 1.11
C GLY A 111 5.15 5.61 2.54
N SER A 112 6.01 4.78 3.13
CA SER A 112 6.45 4.94 4.52
C SER A 112 7.62 5.91 4.64
N GLY A 113 7.51 6.91 5.53
CA GLY A 113 8.61 7.82 5.82
C GLY A 113 9.82 7.12 6.46
N GLU A 114 9.58 6.09 7.27
CA GLU A 114 10.64 5.29 7.90
C GLU A 114 11.37 4.43 6.86
N ALA A 115 10.62 3.80 5.93
CA ALA A 115 11.21 3.08 4.81
C ALA A 115 12.07 4.01 3.94
N LYS A 116 11.58 5.22 3.62
CA LYS A 116 12.35 6.24 2.90
C LYS A 116 13.64 6.60 3.62
N GLY A 117 13.58 6.82 4.94
CA GLY A 117 14.77 7.15 5.74
C GLY A 117 15.83 6.06 5.71
N ARG A 118 15.43 4.78 5.71
CA ARG A 118 16.37 3.65 5.59
C ARG A 118 17.00 3.58 4.21
N ILE A 119 16.20 3.75 3.16
CA ILE A 119 16.69 3.78 1.78
C ILE A 119 17.63 4.99 1.57
N ASP A 120 17.31 6.15 2.13
CA ASP A 120 18.15 7.34 2.10
C ASP A 120 19.53 7.10 2.73
N SER A 121 19.59 6.32 3.81
CA SER A 121 20.86 5.92 4.41
C SER A 121 21.70 5.03 3.49
N ILE A 122 21.06 4.08 2.78
CA ILE A 122 21.74 3.23 1.79
C ILE A 122 22.29 4.08 0.64
N LEU A 123 21.48 4.98 0.08
CA LEU A 123 21.90 5.88 -1.02
C LEU A 123 23.08 6.78 -0.61
N LYS A 124 23.09 7.30 0.62
CA LYS A 124 24.23 8.07 1.15
C LYS A 124 25.51 7.26 1.24
N LEU A 125 25.42 6.00 1.68
CA LEU A 125 26.56 5.11 1.73
C LEU A 125 27.08 4.75 0.34
N LEU A 126 26.19 4.48 -0.63
CA LEU A 126 26.56 4.26 -2.04
C LEU A 126 27.31 5.46 -2.63
N ASN A 127 26.83 6.68 -2.38
CA ASN A 127 27.54 7.91 -2.80
C ASN A 127 28.91 8.05 -2.13
N THR A 128 29.02 7.66 -0.85
CA THR A 128 30.30 7.69 -0.13
C THR A 128 31.25 6.65 -0.72
N LEU A 129 30.77 5.44 -0.98
CA LEU A 129 31.52 4.36 -1.62
C LEU A 129 32.08 4.80 -2.98
N LYS A 130 31.26 5.46 -3.82
CA LYS A 130 31.69 5.99 -5.12
C LYS A 130 32.89 6.92 -5.00
N ARG A 131 32.83 7.86 -4.05
CA ARG A 131 33.94 8.78 -3.79
C ARG A 131 35.22 8.04 -3.37
N ARG A 132 35.11 7.03 -2.51
CA ARG A 132 36.27 6.24 -2.05
C ARG A 132 36.85 5.36 -3.15
N ALA A 133 36.00 4.78 -4.00
CA ALA A 133 36.43 4.04 -5.17
C ALA A 133 37.20 4.94 -6.14
N GLU A 134 36.73 6.18 -6.36
CA GLU A 134 37.42 7.15 -7.23
C GLU A 134 38.76 7.62 -6.64
N GLU A 135 38.86 7.79 -5.32
CA GLU A 135 40.13 8.10 -4.63
C GLU A 135 41.19 7.01 -4.86
N ILE A 136 40.79 5.73 -4.90
CA ILE A 136 41.68 4.61 -5.26
C ILE A 136 41.98 4.66 -6.76
N ASN A 137 40.97 4.75 -7.62
CA ASN A 137 41.12 4.75 -9.08
C ASN A 137 42.10 5.84 -9.58
N SER A 138 42.01 7.05 -9.03
CA SER A 138 42.88 8.17 -9.40
C SER A 138 44.35 7.99 -9.01
N THR A 139 44.67 7.07 -8.10
CA THR A 139 46.04 6.83 -7.61
C THR A 139 46.56 5.43 -7.91
N VAL A 140 45.71 4.51 -8.39
CA VAL A 140 46.04 3.09 -8.61
C VAL A 140 47.17 2.85 -9.61
N LYS A 141 47.33 3.77 -10.56
CA LYS A 141 48.41 3.78 -11.57
C LYS A 141 49.67 4.53 -11.14
N ILE A 142 49.62 5.24 -10.02
CA ILE A 142 50.74 6.05 -9.54
C ILE A 142 51.64 5.18 -8.67
N SER A 143 52.90 5.04 -9.08
CA SER A 143 53.90 4.29 -8.32
C SER A 143 54.08 4.83 -6.90
N GLY A 144 54.17 3.94 -5.92
CA GLY A 144 54.35 4.30 -4.50
C GLY A 144 53.05 4.41 -3.69
N HIS A 145 51.87 4.36 -4.33
CA HIS A 145 50.58 4.41 -3.63
C HIS A 145 49.97 3.03 -3.33
N TYR A 146 50.69 1.93 -3.58
CA TYR A 146 50.17 0.57 -3.36
C TYR A 146 49.72 0.35 -1.91
N ASP A 147 50.59 0.62 -0.93
CA ASP A 147 50.28 0.40 0.49
C ASP A 147 49.15 1.32 0.96
N GLU A 148 49.11 2.56 0.46
CA GLU A 148 48.03 3.50 0.75
C GLU A 148 46.69 3.02 0.19
N ASN A 149 46.67 2.55 -1.06
CA ASN A 149 45.46 2.03 -1.70
C ASN A 149 44.99 0.72 -1.08
N MET A 150 45.91 -0.13 -0.62
CA MET A 150 45.55 -1.32 0.14
C MET A 150 44.92 -0.94 1.49
N MET A 151 45.47 0.06 2.18
CA MET A 151 44.88 0.59 3.41
C MET A 151 43.48 1.17 3.16
N ARG A 152 43.31 2.02 2.14
CA ARG A 152 42.00 2.59 1.77
C ARG A 152 40.99 1.51 1.40
N LEU A 153 41.43 0.44 0.74
CA LEU A 153 40.55 -0.69 0.45
C LEU A 153 40.03 -1.34 1.74
N ASP A 154 40.91 -1.56 2.70
CA ASP A 154 40.56 -2.20 3.97
C ASP A 154 39.71 -1.31 4.88
N THR A 155 40.03 -0.01 4.97
CA THR A 155 39.38 0.91 5.91
C THR A 155 38.18 1.63 5.32
N ASP A 156 38.18 1.92 4.02
CA ASP A 156 37.14 2.74 3.42
C ASP A 156 36.18 1.86 2.61
N ILE A 157 36.70 1.06 1.67
CA ILE A 157 35.84 0.25 0.80
C ILE A 157 35.14 -0.84 1.61
N ARG A 158 35.89 -1.72 2.29
CA ARG A 158 35.31 -2.88 2.99
C ARG A 158 34.37 -2.48 4.13
N ILE A 159 34.68 -1.40 4.85
CA ILE A 159 33.80 -0.88 5.90
C ILE A 159 32.52 -0.31 5.31
N ILE A 160 32.60 0.48 4.23
CA ILE A 160 31.39 1.05 3.62
C ILE A 160 30.53 -0.04 3.00
N THR A 161 31.11 -1.05 2.33
CA THR A 161 30.33 -2.16 1.75
C THR A 161 29.66 -3.02 2.82
N GLU A 162 30.33 -3.23 3.97
CA GLU A 162 29.73 -3.86 5.15
C GLU A 162 28.56 -3.04 5.71
N LEU A 163 28.74 -1.73 5.88
CA LEU A 163 27.67 -0.83 6.34
C LEU A 163 26.48 -0.80 5.36
N ILE A 164 26.73 -0.85 4.05
CA ILE A 164 25.66 -0.93 3.05
C ILE A 164 24.86 -2.21 3.25
N GLN A 165 25.55 -3.36 3.38
CA GLN A 165 24.90 -4.65 3.61
C GLN A 165 24.10 -4.66 4.94
N GLU A 166 24.65 -4.07 6.00
CA GLU A 166 23.93 -3.91 7.27
C GLU A 166 22.66 -3.07 7.08
N ARG A 167 22.74 -1.92 6.40
CA ARG A 167 21.57 -1.06 6.15
C ARG A 167 20.51 -1.72 5.27
N ILE A 168 20.93 -2.50 4.27
CA ILE A 168 20.02 -3.29 3.45
C ILE A 168 19.33 -4.36 4.31
N SER A 169 20.08 -5.07 5.15
CA SER A 169 19.52 -6.06 6.08
C SER A 169 18.53 -5.44 7.08
N GLU A 170 18.85 -4.26 7.62
CA GLU A 170 17.93 -3.51 8.47
C GLU A 170 16.66 -3.05 7.73
N TYR A 171 16.78 -2.65 6.46
CA TYR A 171 15.65 -2.31 5.61
C TYR A 171 14.74 -3.52 5.38
N ILE A 172 15.33 -4.66 4.99
CA ILE A 172 14.60 -5.92 4.79
C ILE A 172 13.90 -6.35 6.09
N TYR A 173 14.60 -6.28 7.23
CA TYR A 173 14.01 -6.61 8.52
C TYR A 173 12.88 -5.65 8.88
N TYR A 174 13.03 -4.36 8.63
CA TYR A 174 11.99 -3.36 8.89
C TYR A 174 10.76 -3.59 8.02
N GLU A 175 10.90 -3.84 6.71
CA GLU A 175 9.76 -4.11 5.83
C GLU A 175 9.10 -5.45 6.19
N SER A 176 9.90 -6.49 6.50
CA SER A 176 9.40 -7.82 6.90
C SER A 176 8.66 -7.78 8.26
N SER A 177 9.25 -7.11 9.26
CA SER A 177 8.61 -6.88 10.57
C SER A 177 7.48 -5.86 10.45
N GLY A 178 7.58 -4.95 9.48
CA GLY A 178 6.56 -4.01 9.08
C GLY A 178 5.32 -4.75 8.64
N MET A 179 5.42 -5.83 7.87
CA MET A 179 4.24 -6.67 7.55
C MET A 179 3.52 -7.21 8.79
N GLU A 180 4.21 -7.36 9.93
CA GLU A 180 3.63 -7.75 11.22
C GLU A 180 3.12 -6.54 12.04
N LYS A 181 3.83 -5.41 12.05
CA LYS A 181 3.41 -4.18 12.76
C LYS A 181 2.36 -3.35 12.00
N THR A 182 2.48 -3.23 10.69
CA THR A 182 1.45 -2.76 9.77
C THR A 182 0.20 -3.62 9.90
N ARG A 183 0.27 -4.90 10.32
CA ARG A 183 -0.90 -5.67 10.74
C ARG A 183 -1.63 -5.04 11.94
N LEU A 184 -0.90 -4.56 12.95
CA LEU A 184 -1.48 -3.92 14.16
C LEU A 184 -2.04 -2.51 13.89
N GLU A 185 -1.40 -1.74 13.02
CA GLU A 185 -1.85 -0.39 12.66
C GLU A 185 -2.99 -0.41 11.63
N ILE A 186 -2.93 -1.35 10.68
CA ILE A 186 -4.08 -1.75 9.86
C ILE A 186 -5.18 -2.33 10.74
N ASP A 187 -4.90 -3.07 11.80
CA ASP A 187 -5.95 -3.57 12.69
C ASP A 187 -6.69 -2.40 13.34
N ARG A 188 -6.01 -1.32 13.73
CA ARG A 188 -6.69 -0.12 14.28
C ARG A 188 -7.57 0.58 13.22
N GLN A 189 -7.12 0.70 11.98
CA GLN A 189 -7.96 1.22 10.87
C GLN A 189 -9.06 0.23 10.46
N ARG A 190 -8.81 -1.08 10.50
CA ARG A 190 -9.81 -2.15 10.30
C ARG A 190 -10.87 -2.07 11.36
N TYR A 191 -10.53 -1.82 12.63
CA TYR A 191 -11.51 -1.65 13.69
C TYR A 191 -12.44 -0.48 13.39
N PHE A 192 -11.91 0.68 12.96
CA PHE A 192 -12.75 1.82 12.60
C PHE A 192 -13.62 1.54 11.38
N ILE A 193 -13.05 1.02 10.29
CA ILE A 193 -13.76 0.74 9.03
C ILE A 193 -14.79 -0.40 9.22
N SER A 194 -14.43 -1.46 9.96
CA SER A 194 -15.30 -2.59 10.27
C SER A 194 -16.44 -2.16 11.19
N ASN A 195 -16.16 -1.37 12.25
CA ASN A 195 -17.22 -0.84 13.11
C ASN A 195 -18.12 0.12 12.36
N PHE A 196 -17.58 0.96 11.47
CA PHE A 196 -18.37 1.83 10.63
C PHE A 196 -19.27 1.04 9.66
N ALA A 197 -18.76 -0.04 9.06
CA ALA A 197 -19.54 -0.93 8.20
C ALA A 197 -20.68 -1.62 8.98
N ILE A 198 -20.40 -2.14 10.18
CA ILE A 198 -21.39 -2.77 11.06
C ILE A 198 -22.46 -1.74 11.48
N ALA A 199 -22.04 -0.56 11.93
CA ALA A 199 -22.94 0.51 12.34
C ALA A 199 -23.86 0.95 11.19
N THR A 200 -23.31 1.08 9.97
CA THR A 200 -24.08 1.43 8.78
C THR A 200 -25.09 0.33 8.43
N LEU A 201 -24.69 -0.95 8.54
CA LEU A 201 -25.57 -2.08 8.27
C LEU A 201 -26.75 -2.13 9.26
N VAL A 202 -26.48 -1.95 10.55
CA VAL A 202 -27.51 -1.85 11.60
C VAL A 202 -28.46 -0.68 11.33
N ALA A 203 -27.92 0.49 10.97
CA ALA A 203 -28.73 1.66 10.66
C ALA A 203 -29.66 1.45 9.45
N ILE A 204 -29.16 0.80 8.39
CA ILE A 204 -29.97 0.42 7.23
C ILE A 204 -31.07 -0.54 7.65
N THR A 205 -30.76 -1.59 8.43
CA THR A 205 -31.77 -2.55 8.91
C THR A 205 -32.89 -1.87 9.69
N ILE A 206 -32.55 -1.00 10.65
CA ILE A 206 -33.54 -0.24 11.44
C ILE A 206 -34.39 0.65 10.54
N LEU A 207 -33.76 1.39 9.61
CA LEU A 207 -34.46 2.23 8.65
C LEU A 207 -35.42 1.42 7.77
N THR A 208 -34.99 0.23 7.35
CA THR A 208 -35.78 -0.65 6.48
C THR A 208 -36.99 -1.19 7.21
N ILE A 209 -36.83 -1.63 8.47
CA ILE A 209 -37.95 -2.07 9.32
C ILE A 209 -38.92 -0.91 9.55
N TYR A 210 -38.41 0.26 9.91
CA TYR A 210 -39.23 1.46 10.13
C TYR A 210 -40.05 1.84 8.89
N LEU A 211 -39.42 1.89 7.71
CA LEU A 211 -40.11 2.17 6.45
C LEU A 211 -41.11 1.07 6.08
N SER A 212 -40.79 -0.20 6.35
CA SER A 212 -41.69 -1.34 6.08
C SER A 212 -42.96 -1.28 6.91
N VAL A 213 -42.86 -0.92 8.20
CA VAL A 213 -44.02 -0.74 9.09
C VAL A 213 -44.86 0.47 8.65
N LEU A 214 -44.22 1.61 8.36
CA LEU A 214 -44.91 2.81 7.86
C LEU A 214 -45.66 2.56 6.55
N ILE A 215 -44.99 1.90 5.61
CA ILE A 215 -45.57 1.62 4.29
C ILE A 215 -46.69 0.59 4.42
N SER A 216 -46.51 -0.48 5.20
CA SER A 216 -47.57 -1.45 5.48
C SER A 216 -48.80 -0.75 6.06
N GLY A 217 -48.66 0.05 7.12
CA GLY A 217 -49.79 0.81 7.67
C GLY A 217 -50.47 1.75 6.66
N SER A 218 -49.69 2.37 5.77
CA SER A 218 -50.20 3.28 4.74
C SER A 218 -50.87 2.60 3.53
N ILE A 219 -50.66 1.30 3.35
CA ILE A 219 -51.24 0.50 2.26
C ILE A 219 -52.40 -0.34 2.82
N THR A 220 -52.23 -0.95 3.99
CA THR A 220 -53.23 -1.81 4.62
C THR A 220 -54.45 -1.01 5.08
N ALA A 221 -54.28 0.19 5.67
CA ALA A 221 -55.41 1.00 6.14
C ALA A 221 -56.45 1.37 5.06
N PRO A 222 -56.06 1.91 3.88
CA PRO A 222 -57.03 2.20 2.83
C PRO A 222 -57.62 0.95 2.15
N ILE A 223 -56.92 -0.19 2.18
CA ILE A 223 -57.47 -1.47 1.68
C ILE A 223 -58.52 -2.02 2.66
N ASP A 224 -58.27 -1.94 3.96
CA ASP A 224 -59.25 -2.30 5.00
C ASP A 224 -60.50 -1.42 4.91
N GLU A 225 -60.33 -0.13 4.66
CA GLU A 225 -61.44 0.80 4.45
C GLU A 225 -62.26 0.43 3.21
N LEU A 226 -61.61 0.10 2.09
CA LEU A 226 -62.29 -0.41 0.89
C LEU A 226 -63.00 -1.75 1.13
N CYS A 227 -62.38 -2.68 1.86
CA CYS A 227 -63.02 -3.94 2.25
C CYS A 227 -64.24 -3.71 3.13
N ARG A 228 -64.15 -2.80 4.11
CA ARG A 228 -65.25 -2.46 5.02
C ARG A 228 -66.39 -1.76 4.30
N VAL A 229 -66.09 -0.81 3.41
CA VAL A 229 -67.11 -0.15 2.56
C VAL A 229 -67.78 -1.18 1.64
N THR A 230 -67.01 -2.11 1.06
CA THR A 230 -67.57 -3.20 0.23
C THR A 230 -68.45 -4.14 1.04
N GLU A 231 -68.10 -4.42 2.30
CA GLU A 231 -68.89 -5.25 3.21
C GLU A 231 -70.16 -4.56 3.69
N GLU A 232 -70.13 -3.24 3.94
CA GLU A 232 -71.32 -2.43 4.25
C GLU A 232 -72.28 -2.35 3.06
N VAL A 233 -71.75 -2.18 1.85
CA VAL A 233 -72.54 -2.23 0.61
C VAL A 233 -73.15 -3.62 0.39
N LYS A 234 -72.39 -4.70 0.66
CA LYS A 234 -72.89 -6.08 0.61
C LYS A 234 -74.03 -6.31 1.62
N ASN A 235 -73.97 -5.68 2.78
CA ASN A 235 -74.99 -5.76 3.84
C ASN A 235 -76.18 -4.81 3.60
N GLY A 236 -76.27 -4.18 2.42
CA GLY A 236 -77.44 -3.40 1.99
C GLY A 236 -77.38 -1.91 2.32
N ASN A 237 -76.25 -1.40 2.83
CA ASN A 237 -76.05 0.03 3.06
C ASN A 237 -75.36 0.68 1.85
N PHE A 238 -76.15 1.18 0.92
CA PHE A 238 -75.65 1.82 -0.31
C PHE A 238 -75.23 3.29 -0.14
N GLU A 239 -75.34 3.87 1.07
CA GLU A 239 -74.82 5.21 1.35
C GLU A 239 -73.32 5.22 1.69
N ALA A 240 -72.72 4.05 1.95
CA ALA A 240 -71.30 3.93 2.22
C ALA A 240 -70.46 4.33 0.99
N ARG A 241 -69.58 5.32 1.14
CA ARG A 241 -68.64 5.78 0.09
C ARG A 241 -67.21 5.70 0.62
N ALA A 242 -66.31 5.25 -0.26
CA ALA A 242 -64.86 5.21 -0.06
C ALA A 242 -64.20 6.57 -0.31
#